data_AF-A0AAW7FAM1-F1
#
_entry.id   AF-A0AAW7FAM1-F1
#
_cell.length_a   1.000
_cell.length_b   1.000
_cell.length_c   1.000
_cell.angle_alpha   90.00
_cell.angle_beta   90.00
_cell.angle_gamma   90.00
#
_symmetry.space_group_name_H-M   'P 1'
#
loop_
_entity.id
_entity.type
_entity.pdbx_description
1 polymer ?
#
loop_
_entity_poly.entity_id
_entity_poly.type
_entity_poly.pdbx_seq_one_letter_code
_entity_poly.pdbx_strand_id
1 'polypeptide(L)'
;MKAYLSTLIAASSLFIGANSYATVVDGVDVGDVLTGDTKLACEATLCLAGSTRPGECVPSLTKYFNITKKKWKDTLKARRNFLKLCPASDEQGMPELTDAIVGGAGRCEADTLNRELLEQKTFMVCRSGRNDLDGCQAITKYRISPNMPSYCKVYFSNEYTDFNIKYSGVSEWQTKNEFSKNPKGQWVTQ
;
A
#
# COMPACT_ATOMS: atom_id res chain seq x y z
N MET A 1 7.13 -12.47 -88.23
CA MET A 1 7.36 -13.92 -87.99
C MET A 1 7.81 -14.05 -86.54
N LYS A 2 7.16 -14.74 -85.59
CA LYS A 2 5.97 -15.59 -85.55
C LYS A 2 5.15 -15.14 -84.32
N ALA A 3 3.84 -15.16 -84.46
CA ALA A 3 2.86 -14.98 -83.39
C ALA A 3 2.63 -16.30 -82.64
N TYR A 4 1.68 -16.24 -81.68
CA TYR A 4 0.97 -17.30 -80.94
C TYR A 4 1.56 -17.68 -79.57
N LEU A 5 0.80 -17.78 -78.47
CA LEU A 5 -0.60 -17.44 -78.19
C LEU A 5 -0.81 -17.51 -76.66
N SER A 6 -1.61 -16.57 -76.15
CA SER A 6 -2.53 -16.56 -75.00
C SER A 6 -2.53 -17.71 -73.96
N THR A 7 -2.53 -17.30 -72.68
CA THR A 7 -3.63 -17.63 -71.73
C THR A 7 -3.76 -16.58 -70.63
N LEU A 8 -5.01 -16.13 -70.45
CA LEU A 8 -5.52 -15.24 -69.41
C LEU A 8 -5.69 -15.98 -68.08
N ILE A 9 -5.29 -15.37 -66.96
CA ILE A 9 -5.98 -15.55 -65.68
C ILE A 9 -6.08 -14.17 -65.02
N ALA A 10 -7.29 -13.62 -65.04
CA ALA A 10 -7.69 -12.54 -64.17
C ALA A 10 -7.79 -13.09 -62.75
N ALA A 11 -6.87 -12.73 -61.86
CA ALA A 11 -7.01 -12.96 -60.44
C ALA A 11 -7.65 -11.73 -59.79
N SER A 12 -8.97 -11.63 -59.96
CA SER A 12 -9.83 -10.87 -59.06
C SER A 12 -9.91 -11.62 -57.73
N SER A 13 -9.08 -11.25 -56.77
CA SER A 13 -9.17 -11.72 -55.39
C SER A 13 -9.50 -10.55 -54.46
N LEU A 14 -10.81 -10.46 -54.23
CA LEU A 14 -11.57 -9.88 -53.12
C LEU A 14 -10.73 -9.31 -51.96
N PHE A 15 -10.98 -8.02 -51.68
CA PHE A 15 -10.76 -7.43 -50.36
C PHE A 15 -11.54 -8.25 -49.33
N ILE A 16 -10.85 -9.08 -48.55
CA ILE A 16 -11.40 -9.61 -47.30
C ILE A 16 -11.30 -8.46 -46.31
N GLY A 17 -12.45 -7.85 -46.00
CA GLY A 17 -12.57 -6.81 -44.99
C GLY A 17 -11.92 -7.26 -43.69
N ALA A 18 -11.18 -6.35 -43.05
CA ALA A 18 -10.69 -6.53 -41.70
C ALA A 18 -11.91 -6.76 -40.79
N ASN A 19 -12.19 -8.03 -40.48
CA ASN A 19 -13.17 -8.37 -39.48
C ASN A 19 -12.55 -7.96 -38.14
N SER A 20 -12.93 -6.76 -37.71
CA SER A 20 -12.60 -6.27 -36.38
C SER A 20 -13.40 -7.13 -35.42
N TYR A 21 -12.85 -8.26 -35.00
CA TYR A 21 -13.26 -8.84 -33.73
C TYR A 21 -12.76 -7.88 -32.65
N ALA A 22 -13.54 -6.81 -32.44
CA ALA A 22 -13.61 -6.24 -31.11
C ALA A 22 -14.14 -7.39 -30.24
N THR A 23 -13.24 -8.13 -29.60
CA THR A 23 -13.60 -8.82 -28.38
C THR A 23 -14.02 -7.70 -27.45
N VAL A 24 -15.34 -7.48 -27.39
CA VAL A 24 -15.96 -6.85 -26.25
C VAL A 24 -15.54 -7.77 -25.11
N VAL A 25 -14.48 -7.38 -24.41
CA VAL A 25 -14.39 -7.75 -23.01
C VAL A 25 -15.64 -7.12 -22.44
N ASP A 26 -16.70 -7.92 -22.31
CA ASP A 26 -17.73 -7.59 -21.35
C ASP A 26 -16.95 -7.35 -20.08
N GLY A 27 -16.83 -6.07 -19.72
CA GLY A 27 -16.60 -5.71 -18.34
C GLY A 27 -17.78 -6.33 -17.63
N VAL A 28 -17.59 -7.56 -17.15
CA VAL A 28 -18.50 -8.14 -16.18
C VAL A 28 -18.60 -7.08 -15.12
N ASP A 29 -19.78 -6.49 -14.99
CA ASP A 29 -20.12 -5.68 -13.85
C ASP A 29 -20.10 -6.61 -12.64
N VAL A 30 -18.90 -6.83 -12.10
CA VAL A 30 -18.66 -7.64 -10.89
C VAL A 30 -19.39 -7.01 -9.69
N GLY A 31 -19.90 -5.77 -9.85
CA GLY A 31 -20.75 -5.08 -8.89
C GLY A 31 -22.08 -5.76 -8.61
N ASP A 32 -22.61 -6.57 -9.53
CA ASP A 32 -23.97 -7.12 -9.44
C ASP A 32 -24.04 -8.61 -8.99
N VAL A 33 -22.90 -9.29 -8.85
CA VAL A 33 -22.85 -10.72 -8.44
C VAL A 33 -22.32 -10.93 -7.03
N LEU A 34 -21.59 -9.96 -6.47
CA LEU A 34 -21.09 -10.03 -5.10
C LEU A 34 -22.05 -9.30 -4.17
N THR A 35 -22.60 -10.00 -3.18
CA THR A 35 -23.49 -9.42 -2.17
C THR A 35 -22.91 -9.55 -0.77
N GLY A 36 -23.36 -8.68 0.15
CA GLY A 36 -22.99 -8.74 1.56
C GLY A 36 -21.48 -8.67 1.83
N ASP A 37 -20.99 -9.52 2.74
CA ASP A 37 -19.59 -9.51 3.19
C ASP A 37 -18.60 -9.93 2.09
N THR A 38 -19.03 -10.70 1.09
CA THR A 38 -18.20 -11.08 -0.07
C THR A 38 -17.82 -9.85 -0.90
N LYS A 39 -18.80 -8.97 -1.16
CA LYS A 39 -18.56 -7.69 -1.86
C LYS A 39 -17.58 -6.82 -1.08
N LEU A 40 -17.86 -6.61 0.22
CA LEU A 40 -17.02 -5.78 1.07
C LEU A 40 -15.59 -6.33 1.20
N ALA A 41 -15.42 -7.65 1.16
CA ALA A 41 -14.09 -8.28 1.19
C ALA A 41 -13.29 -7.96 -0.08
N CYS A 42 -13.88 -8.11 -1.27
CA CYS A 42 -13.20 -7.79 -2.52
C CYS A 42 -12.85 -6.31 -2.62
N GLU A 43 -13.81 -5.44 -2.27
CA GLU A 43 -13.57 -3.99 -2.22
C GLU A 43 -12.50 -3.63 -1.19
N ALA A 44 -12.51 -4.26 0.00
CA ALA A 44 -11.47 -4.03 1.00
C ALA A 44 -10.09 -4.44 0.48
N THR A 45 -9.95 -5.57 -0.21
CA THR A 45 -8.68 -5.97 -0.81
C THR A 45 -8.15 -4.91 -1.77
N LEU A 46 -9.00 -4.40 -2.68
CA LEU A 46 -8.61 -3.35 -3.63
C LEU A 46 -8.27 -2.02 -2.92
N CYS A 47 -9.12 -1.58 -2.00
CA CYS A 47 -8.93 -0.35 -1.24
C CYS A 47 -7.71 -0.39 -0.29
N LEU A 48 -7.33 -1.59 0.16
CA LEU A 48 -6.14 -1.82 0.98
C LEU A 48 -4.89 -2.05 0.13
N ALA A 49 -5.02 -2.32 -1.15
CA ALA A 49 -3.88 -2.41 -2.06
C ALA A 49 -3.48 -1.04 -2.61
N GLY A 50 -4.41 -0.08 -2.68
CA GLY A 50 -4.16 1.26 -3.21
C GLY A 50 -3.59 2.28 -2.21
N SER A 51 -2.88 3.27 -2.75
CA SER A 51 -2.27 4.41 -2.02
C SER A 51 -3.32 5.40 -1.54
N THR A 52 -4.38 5.57 -2.32
CA THR A 52 -5.50 6.47 -2.05
C THR A 52 -6.73 5.70 -1.64
N ARG A 53 -7.52 6.29 -0.74
CA ARG A 53 -8.77 5.70 -0.24
C ARG A 53 -9.93 6.63 -0.57
N PRO A 54 -10.56 6.48 -1.75
CA PRO A 54 -11.75 7.24 -2.11
C PRO A 54 -12.89 6.97 -1.14
N GLY A 55 -13.90 7.86 -1.14
CA GLY A 55 -15.05 7.75 -0.24
C GLY A 55 -15.81 6.43 -0.38
N GLU A 56 -15.81 5.82 -1.57
CA GLU A 56 -16.39 4.49 -1.81
C GLU A 56 -15.73 3.36 -1.02
N CYS A 57 -14.47 3.51 -0.59
CA CYS A 57 -13.78 2.53 0.22
C CYS A 57 -14.26 2.51 1.68
N VAL A 58 -14.95 3.55 2.14
CA VAL A 58 -15.31 3.72 3.55
C VAL A 58 -16.08 2.52 4.13
N PRO A 59 -17.12 1.96 3.49
CA PRO A 59 -17.85 0.83 4.05
C PRO A 59 -16.97 -0.42 4.22
N SER A 60 -16.20 -0.75 3.19
CA SER A 60 -15.36 -1.95 3.13
C SER A 60 -14.17 -1.86 4.08
N LEU A 61 -13.52 -0.69 4.16
CA LEU A 61 -12.47 -0.42 5.13
C LEU A 61 -12.99 -0.37 6.56
N THR A 62 -14.17 0.20 6.79
CA THR A 62 -14.81 0.22 8.12
C THR A 62 -15.07 -1.20 8.60
N LYS A 63 -15.65 -2.05 7.74
CA LYS A 63 -15.83 -3.48 8.03
C LYS A 63 -14.50 -4.14 8.38
N TYR A 64 -13.48 -3.97 7.54
CA TYR A 64 -12.15 -4.57 7.74
C TYR A 64 -11.50 -4.14 9.06
N PHE A 65 -11.43 -2.84 9.34
CA PHE A 65 -10.73 -2.32 10.51
C PHE A 65 -11.50 -2.57 11.82
N ASN A 66 -12.83 -2.68 11.77
CA ASN A 66 -13.65 -3.06 12.92
C ASN A 66 -13.52 -4.54 13.31
N ILE A 67 -12.96 -5.39 12.44
CA ILE A 67 -12.61 -6.76 12.81
C ILE A 67 -11.46 -6.68 13.82
N THR A 68 -11.82 -6.84 15.08
CA THR A 68 -10.90 -6.83 16.22
C THR A 68 -11.22 -8.01 17.14
N LYS A 69 -10.17 -8.61 17.70
CA LYS A 69 -10.23 -9.68 18.69
C LYS A 69 -9.35 -9.32 19.88
N LYS A 70 -9.52 -10.04 21.00
CA LYS A 70 -8.75 -9.80 22.23
C LYS A 70 -7.24 -9.93 22.03
N LYS A 71 -6.79 -10.87 21.19
CA LYS A 71 -5.37 -11.05 20.86
C LYS A 71 -5.12 -10.58 19.43
N TRP A 72 -4.01 -9.87 19.24
CA TRP A 72 -3.61 -9.37 17.92
C TRP A 72 -3.50 -10.48 16.86
N LYS A 73 -2.89 -11.61 17.20
CA LYS A 73 -2.82 -12.78 16.32
C LYS A 73 -4.21 -13.25 15.85
N ASP A 74 -5.22 -13.18 16.71
CA ASP A 74 -6.58 -13.57 16.37
C ASP A 74 -7.27 -12.51 15.49
N THR A 75 -6.95 -11.22 15.70
CA THR A 75 -7.36 -10.12 14.81
C THR A 75 -6.82 -10.33 13.40
N LEU A 76 -5.52 -10.62 13.27
CA LEU A 76 -4.88 -10.91 11.98
C LEU A 76 -5.55 -12.08 11.27
N LYS A 77 -5.79 -13.19 12.00
CA LYS A 77 -6.50 -14.35 11.46
C LYS A 77 -7.91 -14.00 10.99
N ALA A 78 -8.65 -13.22 11.78
CA ALA A 78 -10.01 -12.82 11.44
C ALA A 78 -10.05 -11.89 10.22
N ARG A 79 -9.12 -10.94 10.12
CA ARG A 79 -8.96 -10.06 8.94
C ARG A 79 -8.61 -10.86 7.69
N ARG A 80 -7.68 -11.81 7.79
CA ARG A 80 -7.37 -12.75 6.70
C ARG A 80 -8.61 -13.51 6.25
N ASN A 81 -9.37 -14.07 7.18
CA ASN A 81 -10.58 -14.82 6.87
C ASN A 81 -11.65 -13.97 6.19
N PHE A 82 -11.77 -12.69 6.57
CA PHE A 82 -12.66 -11.75 5.91
C PHE A 82 -12.22 -11.48 4.47
N LEU A 83 -10.94 -11.17 4.22
CA LEU A 83 -10.44 -10.96 2.85
C LEU A 83 -10.60 -12.20 1.97
N LYS A 84 -10.49 -13.40 2.55
CA LYS A 84 -10.77 -14.68 1.89
C LYS A 84 -12.23 -14.93 1.50
N LEU A 85 -13.15 -14.06 1.90
CA LEU A 85 -14.52 -14.12 1.37
C LEU A 85 -14.57 -13.65 -0.08
N CYS A 86 -13.56 -12.91 -0.56
CA CYS A 86 -13.48 -12.54 -1.96
C CYS A 86 -13.07 -13.76 -2.81
N PRO A 87 -13.85 -14.17 -3.84
CA PRO A 87 -13.50 -15.32 -4.67
C PRO A 87 -12.13 -15.22 -5.34
N ALA A 88 -11.69 -13.99 -5.64
CA ALA A 88 -10.38 -13.72 -6.20
C ALA A 88 -9.21 -13.98 -5.21
N SER A 89 -9.47 -14.24 -3.92
CA SER A 89 -8.40 -14.38 -2.93
C SER A 89 -7.50 -15.59 -3.12
N ASP A 90 -7.97 -16.58 -3.89
CA ASP A 90 -7.23 -17.82 -4.18
C ASP A 90 -6.51 -17.77 -5.55
N GLU A 91 -6.67 -16.68 -6.30
CA GLU A 91 -5.95 -16.47 -7.57
C GLU A 91 -4.45 -16.30 -7.33
N GLN A 92 -3.64 -16.50 -8.39
CA GLN A 92 -2.19 -16.42 -8.29
C GLN A 92 -1.74 -15.04 -7.73
N GLY A 93 -0.90 -15.05 -6.68
CA GLY A 93 -0.36 -13.85 -6.02
C GLY A 93 -1.28 -13.19 -4.98
N MET A 94 -2.57 -13.53 -4.98
CA MET A 94 -3.56 -12.97 -4.06
C MET A 94 -3.42 -13.46 -2.61
N PRO A 95 -3.01 -14.71 -2.33
CA PRO A 95 -2.67 -15.15 -0.97
C PRO A 95 -1.52 -14.34 -0.36
N GLU A 96 -0.47 -14.08 -1.13
CA GLU A 96 0.69 -13.29 -0.70
C GLU A 96 0.30 -11.83 -0.45
N LEU A 97 -0.51 -11.23 -1.34
CA LEU A 97 -1.08 -9.90 -1.13
C LEU A 97 -1.94 -9.86 0.14
N THR A 98 -2.80 -10.86 0.34
CA THR A 98 -3.66 -10.95 1.53
C THR A 98 -2.83 -10.97 2.81
N ASP A 99 -1.75 -11.74 2.84
CA ASP A 99 -0.84 -11.81 3.98
C ASP A 99 -0.08 -10.49 4.19
N ALA A 100 0.34 -9.83 3.11
CA ALA A 100 0.95 -8.51 3.16
C ALA A 100 -0.02 -7.46 3.73
N ILE A 101 -1.26 -7.40 3.23
CA ILE A 101 -2.33 -6.53 3.72
C ILE A 101 -2.59 -6.76 5.20
N VAL A 102 -2.79 -8.02 5.61
CA VAL A 102 -3.06 -8.34 7.02
C VAL A 102 -1.88 -7.95 7.92
N GLY A 103 -0.65 -8.07 7.45
CA GLY A 103 0.55 -7.68 8.20
C GLY A 103 0.82 -6.17 8.25
N GLY A 104 0.44 -5.42 7.21
CA GLY A 104 0.85 -4.03 7.00
C GLY A 104 -0.27 -2.99 7.08
N ALA A 105 -1.49 -3.30 6.64
CA ALA A 105 -2.60 -2.35 6.61
C ALA A 105 -2.99 -1.88 8.01
N GLY A 106 -3.09 -0.57 8.19
CA GLY A 106 -3.33 0.08 9.48
C GLY A 106 -2.07 0.24 10.35
N ARG A 107 -0.92 -0.29 9.94
CA ARG A 107 0.35 -0.21 10.69
C ARG A 107 1.47 0.50 9.92
N CYS A 108 1.41 0.47 8.60
CA CYS A 108 2.42 1.06 7.75
C CYS A 108 2.02 2.43 7.21
N GLU A 109 0.85 2.96 7.57
CA GLU A 109 0.46 4.33 7.25
C GLU A 109 1.36 5.35 7.95
N ALA A 110 1.58 6.48 7.29
CA ALA A 110 2.47 7.54 7.74
C ALA A 110 2.19 8.00 9.19
N ASP A 111 0.93 8.17 9.57
CA ASP A 111 0.55 8.57 10.92
C ASP A 111 0.95 7.51 11.98
N THR A 112 0.80 6.24 11.63
CA THR A 112 1.12 5.13 12.53
C THR A 112 2.64 4.95 12.63
N LEU A 113 3.37 5.07 11.52
CA LEU A 113 4.83 5.10 11.52
C LEU A 113 5.38 6.26 12.34
N ASN A 114 4.81 7.47 12.20
CA ASN A 114 5.22 8.65 12.97
C ASN A 114 5.01 8.47 14.48
N ARG A 115 4.01 7.68 14.88
CA ARG A 115 3.72 7.35 16.28
C ARG A 115 4.59 6.20 16.81
N GLU A 116 4.69 5.09 16.07
CA GLU A 116 5.40 3.88 16.48
C GLU A 116 6.93 4.06 16.44
N LEU A 117 7.44 4.88 15.51
CA LEU A 117 8.88 5.14 15.33
C LEU A 117 9.36 6.40 16.04
N LEU A 118 8.55 6.97 16.93
CA LEU A 118 8.97 8.05 17.81
C LEU A 118 10.02 7.50 18.80
N GLU A 119 11.23 8.04 18.72
CA GLU A 119 12.32 7.73 19.63
C GLU A 119 12.55 8.88 20.62
N GLN A 120 12.92 8.54 21.85
CA GLN A 120 13.38 9.50 22.85
C GLN A 120 14.73 9.09 23.42
N LYS A 121 15.61 10.05 23.66
CA LYS A 121 16.93 9.81 24.26
C LYS A 121 17.31 10.97 25.17
N THR A 122 17.92 10.65 26.31
CA THR A 122 18.46 11.64 27.24
C THR A 122 19.90 11.95 26.90
N PHE A 123 20.22 13.23 26.84
CA PHE A 123 21.53 13.78 26.56
C PHE A 123 22.00 14.56 27.78
N MET A 124 23.24 14.33 28.21
CA MET A 124 23.89 15.19 29.19
C MET A 124 24.52 16.38 28.46
N VAL A 125 24.11 17.59 28.82
CA VAL A 125 24.63 18.84 28.25
C VAL A 125 25.26 19.66 29.36
N CYS A 126 26.56 19.91 29.27
CA CYS A 126 27.33 20.64 30.27
C CYS A 126 27.61 22.07 29.80
N ARG A 127 27.47 23.04 30.70
CA ARG A 127 27.88 24.43 30.41
C ARG A 127 29.42 24.50 30.34
N SER A 128 29.94 24.63 29.13
CA SER A 128 31.35 24.88 28.79
C SER A 128 32.35 23.79 29.20
N GLY A 129 32.59 22.80 28.33
CA GLY A 129 33.87 22.08 28.13
C GLY A 129 34.62 21.46 29.32
N ARG A 130 34.13 21.59 30.56
CA ARG A 130 34.72 21.04 31.77
C ARG A 130 33.99 19.75 32.08
N ASN A 131 34.74 18.71 32.39
CA ASN A 131 34.23 17.40 32.79
C ASN A 131 33.65 17.40 34.22
N ASP A 132 33.25 18.56 34.72
CA ASP A 132 32.73 18.73 36.08
C ASP A 132 31.21 18.60 36.04
N LEU A 133 30.68 17.58 36.71
CA LEU A 133 29.27 17.17 36.63
C LEU A 133 28.31 18.22 37.23
N ASP A 134 28.82 19.14 38.05
CA ASP A 134 28.04 20.22 38.69
C ASP A 134 27.40 21.20 37.70
N GLY A 135 27.89 21.26 36.45
CA GLY A 135 27.37 22.13 35.39
C GLY A 135 26.52 21.42 34.32
N CYS A 136 26.22 20.12 34.49
CA CYS A 136 25.60 19.29 33.47
C CYS A 136 24.11 19.06 33.70
N GLN A 137 23.30 19.25 32.67
CA GLN A 137 21.85 19.02 32.70
C GLN A 137 21.47 17.87 31.78
N ALA A 138 20.63 16.97 32.30
CA ALA A 138 20.00 15.91 31.51
C ALA A 138 18.82 16.50 30.71
N ILE A 139 18.90 16.43 29.38
CA ILE A 139 17.86 16.92 28.48
C ILE A 139 17.35 15.75 27.64
N THR A 140 16.06 15.46 27.71
CA THR A 140 15.41 14.49 26.82
C THR A 140 15.10 15.15 25.48
N LYS A 141 15.52 14.48 24.40
CA LYS A 141 15.24 14.86 23.02
C LYS A 141 14.45 13.76 22.31
N TYR A 142 13.76 14.15 21.24
CA TYR A 142 12.85 13.32 20.45
C TYR A 142 13.23 13.38 18.97
N ARG A 143 12.96 12.29 18.25
CA ARG A 143 13.00 12.25 16.79
C ARG A 143 12.09 11.14 16.27
N ILE A 144 11.76 11.15 14.99
CA ILE A 144 11.11 10.01 14.33
C ILE A 144 12.19 9.23 13.58
N SER A 145 12.26 7.92 13.77
CA SER A 145 13.20 7.05 13.06
C SER A 145 12.89 7.04 11.55
N PRO A 146 13.90 7.19 10.67
CA PRO A 146 13.72 7.08 9.23
C PRO A 146 13.80 5.63 8.75
N ASN A 147 14.02 4.69 9.68
CA ASN A 147 14.21 3.28 9.37
C ASN A 147 12.86 2.58 9.26
N MET A 148 12.48 2.24 8.03
CA MET A 148 11.24 1.50 7.77
C MET A 148 11.30 0.10 8.40
N PRO A 149 10.28 -0.30 9.18
CA PRO A 149 10.20 -1.65 9.73
C PRO A 149 10.16 -2.71 8.63
N SER A 150 10.79 -3.86 8.88
CA SER A 150 10.84 -4.96 7.90
C SER A 150 9.45 -5.45 7.47
N TYR A 151 8.50 -5.50 8.41
CA TYR A 151 7.12 -5.90 8.10
C TYR A 151 6.42 -4.93 7.14
N CYS A 152 6.77 -3.63 7.16
CA CYS A 152 6.25 -2.66 6.19
C CYS A 152 6.94 -2.74 4.83
N LYS A 153 8.22 -3.15 4.79
CA LYS A 153 8.91 -3.36 3.52
C LYS A 153 8.22 -4.44 2.69
N VAL A 154 7.85 -5.56 3.32
CA VAL A 154 7.11 -6.64 2.64
C VAL A 154 5.79 -6.13 2.08
N TYR A 155 5.09 -5.28 2.84
CA TYR A 155 3.83 -4.70 2.41
C TYR A 155 3.99 -3.78 1.20
N PHE A 156 5.00 -2.90 1.17
CA PHE A 156 5.22 -1.96 0.08
C PHE A 156 5.97 -2.54 -1.13
N SER A 157 6.67 -3.66 -0.96
CA SER A 157 7.38 -4.35 -2.05
C SER A 157 6.51 -5.39 -2.75
N ASN A 158 5.22 -5.51 -2.39
CA ASN A 158 4.30 -6.43 -3.05
C ASN A 158 3.84 -5.84 -4.39
N GLU A 159 3.82 -6.67 -5.44
CA GLU A 159 3.50 -6.24 -6.82
C GLU A 159 2.08 -5.71 -7.00
N TYR A 160 1.15 -6.08 -6.10
CA TYR A 160 -0.25 -5.66 -6.15
C TYR A 160 -0.53 -4.42 -5.30
N THR A 161 0.45 -3.91 -4.54
CA THR A 161 0.26 -2.72 -3.72
C THR A 161 0.86 -1.49 -4.38
N ASP A 162 0.11 -0.40 -4.39
CA ASP A 162 0.58 0.91 -4.85
C ASP A 162 0.63 1.84 -3.63
N PHE A 163 1.76 1.90 -2.93
CA PHE A 163 1.92 2.81 -1.78
C PHE A 163 3.14 3.70 -1.97
N ASN A 164 2.91 5.02 -1.92
CA ASN A 164 3.98 6.01 -1.97
C ASN A 164 4.24 6.61 -0.58
N ILE A 165 4.70 5.78 0.37
CA ILE A 165 5.14 6.27 1.68
C ILE A 165 6.63 6.53 1.68
N LYS A 166 7.02 7.73 2.10
CA LYS A 166 8.43 8.12 2.26
C LYS A 166 8.68 8.85 3.55
N TYR A 167 9.93 8.83 3.99
CA TYR A 167 10.40 9.73 5.02
C TYR A 167 10.73 11.08 4.39
N SER A 168 10.18 12.16 4.94
CA SER A 168 10.40 13.54 4.51
C SER A 168 11.16 14.29 5.60
N GLY A 169 12.23 14.99 5.21
CA GLY A 169 13.08 15.76 6.13
C GLY A 169 14.27 14.96 6.66
N VAL A 170 14.74 15.33 7.85
CA VAL A 170 15.93 14.75 8.50
C VAL A 170 15.62 14.22 9.89
N SER A 171 16.17 13.05 10.23
CA SER A 171 15.98 12.44 11.55
C SER A 171 16.97 13.02 12.56
N GLU A 172 16.60 14.16 13.13
CA GLU A 172 17.42 14.89 14.10
C GLU A 172 16.80 14.91 15.50
N TRP A 173 17.65 14.82 16.53
CA TRP A 173 17.23 14.91 17.93
C TRP A 173 16.86 16.34 18.31
N GLN A 174 15.58 16.56 18.57
CA GLN A 174 15.01 17.86 18.94
C GLN A 174 14.58 17.90 20.39
N THR A 175 14.63 19.08 21.02
CA THR A 175 13.94 19.26 22.32
C THR A 175 12.43 19.06 22.16
N LYS A 176 11.73 18.78 23.26
CA LYS A 176 10.27 18.61 23.25
C LYS A 176 9.55 19.78 22.54
N ASN A 177 9.93 21.01 22.86
CA ASN A 177 9.29 22.20 22.31
C ASN A 177 9.54 22.37 20.81
N GLU A 178 10.73 22.06 20.32
CA GLU A 178 11.05 22.10 18.90
C GLU A 178 10.30 21.00 18.14
N PHE A 179 10.33 19.78 18.67
CA PHE A 179 9.69 18.62 18.07
C PHE A 179 8.17 18.81 17.98
N SER A 180 7.51 19.24 19.05
CA SER A 180 6.06 19.44 19.07
C SER A 180 5.57 20.56 18.15
N LYS A 181 6.42 21.55 17.83
CA LYS A 181 6.06 22.64 16.92
C LYS A 181 6.30 22.27 15.46
N ASN A 182 7.46 21.67 15.17
CA ASN A 182 7.83 21.29 13.82
C ASN A 182 8.86 20.14 13.86
N PRO A 183 8.42 18.87 13.75
CA PRO A 183 9.32 17.74 13.59
C PRO A 183 10.21 17.94 12.36
N LYS A 184 11.53 17.76 12.52
CA LYS A 184 12.50 17.91 11.43
C LYS A 184 12.41 16.81 10.39
N GLY A 185 11.81 15.68 10.73
CA GLY A 185 11.56 14.58 9.82
C GLY A 185 10.34 13.77 10.25
N GLN A 186 9.60 13.28 9.26
CA GLN A 186 8.37 12.50 9.44
C GLN A 186 8.07 11.65 8.20
N TRP A 187 7.36 10.54 8.40
CA TRP A 187 6.75 9.75 7.35
C TRP A 187 5.56 10.52 6.75
N VAL A 188 5.43 10.48 5.42
CA VAL A 188 4.35 11.11 4.66
C VAL A 188 3.88 10.16 3.55
N THR A 189 2.60 10.22 3.22
CA THR A 189 2.02 9.61 2.02
C THR A 189 2.10 10.63 0.87
N GLN A 190 2.55 10.21 -0.31
CA GLN A 190 2.58 11.02 -1.53
C GLN A 190 1.41 10.73 -2.45
#